data_AF-A0A536YZQ6-F1
#
_entry.id   AF-A0A536YZQ6-F1
#
_cell.length_a   1.000
_cell.length_b   1.000
_cell.length_c   1.000
_cell.angle_alpha   90.00
_cell.angle_beta   90.00
_cell.angle_gamma   90.00
#
_symmetry.space_group_name_H-M   'P 1'
#
loop_
_entity.id
_entity.type
_entity.pdbx_description
1 polymer ?
#
loop_
_entity_poly.entity_id
_entity_poly.type
_entity_poly.pdbx_seq_one_letter_code
_entity_poly.pdbx_strand_id
1 'polypeptide(L)'
;MVFQSDRSAGMRVVRVFTKDSGDSAIEIRKVPMTGAERPMSETFGCDSIFFRETPEGHVQDFHNAPRRQLIFLTSGILELEASDGHRTLCLPGDLIFAED
;
A
#
# COMPACT_ATOMS: atom_id res chain seq x y z
N MET A 1 3.13 -17.42 -12.23
CA MET A 1 2.58 -16.19 -12.85
C MET A 1 3.44 -15.04 -12.37
N VAL A 2 4.20 -14.40 -13.26
CA VAL A 2 5.16 -13.35 -12.88
C VAL A 2 4.40 -12.02 -12.91
N PHE A 3 4.05 -11.48 -11.74
CA PHE A 3 3.50 -10.14 -11.62
C PHE A 3 4.64 -9.11 -11.75
N GLN A 4 5.05 -8.80 -12.97
CA GLN A 4 5.98 -7.69 -13.21
C GLN A 4 5.19 -6.41 -13.43
N SER A 5 4.80 -5.74 -12.34
CA SER A 5 4.54 -4.31 -12.37
C SER A 5 5.88 -3.60 -12.44
N ASP A 6 6.06 -2.68 -13.37
CA ASP A 6 7.24 -1.82 -13.48
C ASP A 6 7.62 -1.22 -12.10
N ARG A 7 8.73 -1.69 -11.52
CA ARG A 7 9.31 -1.19 -10.25
C ARG A 7 10.33 -0.08 -10.50
N SER A 8 10.32 0.56 -11.68
CA SER A 8 11.16 1.71 -11.98
C SER A 8 10.98 2.85 -10.95
N ALA A 9 12.02 3.67 -10.84
CA ALA A 9 12.22 4.74 -9.85
C ALA A 9 10.93 5.40 -9.30
N GLY A 10 10.94 5.61 -7.97
CA GLY A 10 9.84 6.21 -7.20
C GLY A 10 9.23 5.22 -6.20
N MET A 11 8.78 5.72 -5.05
CA MET A 11 8.12 4.89 -4.03
C MET A 11 6.72 4.48 -4.52
N ARG A 12 6.47 3.17 -4.58
CA ARG A 12 5.18 2.59 -4.97
C ARG A 12 4.17 2.72 -3.83
N VAL A 13 2.97 3.21 -4.14
CA VAL A 13 1.84 3.27 -3.22
C VAL A 13 0.76 2.32 -3.71
N VAL A 14 0.42 1.33 -2.89
CA VAL A 14 -0.73 0.45 -3.07
C VAL A 14 -1.90 1.05 -2.31
N ARG A 15 -2.78 1.74 -3.03
CA ARG A 15 -3.96 2.37 -2.47
C ARG A 15 -5.11 1.37 -2.44
N VAL A 16 -5.70 1.17 -1.27
CA VAL A 16 -6.92 0.37 -1.06
C VAL A 16 -8.04 1.32 -0.66
N PHE A 17 -9.19 1.24 -1.34
CA PHE A 17 -10.30 2.16 -1.11
C PHE A 17 -11.65 1.53 -1.49
N THR A 18 -12.72 2.12 -0.97
CA THR A 18 -14.11 1.75 -1.30
C THR A 18 -14.61 2.56 -2.51
N LYS A 19 -15.11 1.88 -3.54
CA LYS A 19 -15.75 2.50 -4.72
C LYS A 19 -17.15 3.02 -4.36
N ASP A 20 -17.74 3.84 -5.21
CA ASP A 20 -19.14 4.28 -5.05
C ASP A 20 -20.14 3.12 -5.01
N SER A 21 -19.78 1.94 -5.56
CA SER A 21 -20.60 0.72 -5.48
C SER A 21 -20.58 0.04 -4.10
N GLY A 22 -19.67 0.44 -3.21
CA GLY A 22 -19.39 -0.27 -1.95
C GLY A 22 -18.36 -1.39 -2.07
N ASP A 23 -17.87 -1.69 -3.29
CA ASP A 23 -16.81 -2.67 -3.52
C ASP A 23 -15.43 -2.11 -3.19
N SER A 24 -14.50 -2.96 -2.75
CA SER A 24 -13.11 -2.55 -2.60
C SER A 24 -12.39 -2.48 -3.94
N ALA A 25 -11.39 -1.61 -4.02
CA ALA A 25 -10.51 -1.48 -5.17
C ALA A 25 -9.07 -1.33 -4.71
N ILE A 26 -8.16 -1.77 -5.58
CA ILE A 26 -6.73 -1.54 -5.43
C ILE A 26 -6.25 -0.70 -6.61
N GLU A 27 -5.49 0.35 -6.33
CA GLU A 27 -4.84 1.18 -7.33
C GLU A 27 -3.35 1.33 -7.00
N ILE A 28 -2.50 1.16 -8.00
CA ILE A 28 -1.05 1.34 -7.87
C ILE A 28 -0.69 2.74 -8.32
N ARG A 29 -0.13 3.53 -7.41
CA ARG A 29 0.38 4.89 -7.65
C ARG A 29 1.88 4.97 -7.36
N LYS A 30 2.48 6.10 -7.72
CA LYS A 30 3.82 6.49 -7.27
C LYS A 30 3.73 7.76 -6.43
N VAL A 31 4.52 7.85 -5.37
CA VAL A 31 4.69 9.11 -4.64
C VAL A 31 5.34 10.12 -5.58
N PRO A 32 4.76 11.32 -5.78
CA PRO A 32 5.41 12.38 -6.53
C PRO A 32 6.73 12.77 -5.87
N MET A 33 7.81 12.73 -6.64
CA MET A 33 9.15 13.13 -6.19
C MET A 33 9.61 14.32 -7.03
N THR A 34 10.14 15.34 -6.37
CA THR A 34 10.64 16.58 -7.02
C THR A 34 12.07 16.87 -6.58
N GLY A 35 12.85 17.50 -7.46
CA GLY A 35 14.28 17.75 -7.26
C GLY A 35 15.15 17.01 -8.29
N ALA A 36 16.39 17.48 -8.48
CA ALA A 36 17.31 16.93 -9.47
C ALA A 36 18.06 15.70 -8.95
N GLU A 37 19.17 15.92 -8.24
CA GLU A 37 20.09 14.83 -7.82
C GLU A 37 19.56 14.00 -6.64
N ARG A 38 18.70 14.58 -5.81
CA ARG A 38 18.10 13.92 -4.64
C ARG A 38 16.60 14.24 -4.57
N PRO A 39 15.77 13.62 -5.42
CA PRO A 39 14.34 13.87 -5.42
C PRO A 39 13.70 13.53 -4.07
N MET A 40 12.76 14.36 -3.62
CA MET A 40 12.00 14.17 -2.39
C MET A 40 10.52 14.43 -2.63
N SER A 41 9.67 13.80 -1.83
CA SER A 41 8.25 14.11 -1.78
C SER A 41 8.01 15.43 -1.05
N GLU A 42 6.78 15.90 -1.07
CA GLU A 42 6.32 16.85 -0.06
C GLU A 42 6.37 16.24 1.36
N THR A 43 6.32 17.11 2.37
CA THR A 43 6.21 16.68 3.77
C THR A 43 4.76 16.37 4.12
N PHE A 44 4.50 15.18 4.63
CA PHE A 44 3.19 14.79 5.15
C PHE A 44 3.18 14.87 6.67
N GLY A 45 2.22 15.61 7.23
CA GLY A 45 1.98 15.58 8.67
C GLY A 45 1.44 14.22 9.12
N CYS A 46 1.83 13.77 10.31
CA CYS A 46 1.28 12.57 10.94
C CYS A 46 0.97 12.84 12.41
N ASP A 47 -0.18 12.36 12.89
CA ASP A 47 -0.62 12.56 14.27
C ASP A 47 0.02 11.54 15.23
N SER A 48 0.21 10.31 14.75
CA SER A 48 0.78 9.22 15.53
C SER A 48 1.47 8.19 14.64
N ILE A 49 2.45 7.48 15.21
CA ILE A 49 3.19 6.40 14.58
C ILE A 49 3.18 5.20 15.53
N PHE A 50 3.06 4.01 14.97
CA PHE A 50 3.18 2.75 15.70
C PHE A 50 3.87 1.72 14.82
N PHE A 51 4.40 0.68 15.46
CA PHE A 51 5.08 -0.43 14.80
C PHE A 51 4.32 -1.71 15.14
N ARG A 52 4.19 -2.60 14.17
CA ARG A 52 3.56 -3.91 14.37
C ARG A 52 4.29 -4.97 13.56
N GLU A 53 4.21 -6.20 14.04
CA GLU A 53 4.58 -7.39 13.29
C GLU A 53 3.32 -8.20 12.99
N THR A 54 3.33 -8.87 11.84
CA THR A 54 2.30 -9.82 11.44
C THR A 54 2.95 -11.19 11.32
N PRO A 55 2.46 -12.22 12.02
CA PRO A 55 3.03 -13.56 11.92
C PRO A 55 3.00 -14.12 10.50
N GLU A 56 3.99 -14.95 10.17
CA GLU A 56 3.97 -15.69 8.90
C GLU A 56 2.72 -16.57 8.80
N GLY A 57 2.12 -16.59 7.60
CA GLY A 57 0.90 -17.35 7.34
C GLY A 57 -0.37 -16.73 7.92
N HIS A 58 -0.30 -15.56 8.55
CA HIS A 58 -1.50 -14.84 8.98
C HIS A 58 -2.36 -14.44 7.77
N VAL A 59 -3.63 -14.83 7.81
CA VAL A 59 -4.66 -14.44 6.85
C VAL A 59 -5.73 -13.67 7.60
N GLN A 60 -6.14 -12.54 7.05
CA GLN A 60 -7.23 -11.74 7.56
C GLN A 60 -8.33 -11.69 6.49
N ASP A 61 -9.54 -12.14 6.84
CA ASP A 61 -10.70 -12.11 5.95
C ASP A 61 -11.06 -10.68 5.54
N PHE A 62 -11.92 -10.50 4.53
CA PHE A 62 -12.37 -9.18 4.08
C PHE A 62 -12.88 -8.31 5.24
N HIS A 63 -12.33 -7.10 5.33
CA HIS A 63 -12.63 -6.11 6.36
C HIS A 63 -12.27 -4.73 5.82
N ASN A 64 -12.85 -3.68 6.40
CA ASN A 64 -12.36 -2.33 6.18
C ASN A 64 -11.18 -2.05 7.11
N ALA A 65 -10.24 -1.22 6.66
CA ALA A 65 -9.19 -0.74 7.54
C ALA A 65 -9.78 -0.05 8.79
N PRO A 66 -9.20 -0.28 9.99
CA PRO A 66 -9.74 0.30 11.22
C PRO A 66 -9.62 1.83 11.28
N ARG A 67 -8.84 2.41 10.36
CA ARG A 67 -8.66 3.84 10.14
C ARG A 67 -7.92 4.06 8.82
N ARG A 68 -8.10 5.26 8.27
CA ARG A 68 -7.29 5.77 7.17
C ARG A 68 -5.82 5.87 7.59
N GLN A 69 -4.93 5.16 6.93
CA GLN A 69 -3.52 5.06 7.35
C GLN A 69 -2.57 4.77 6.20
N LEU A 70 -1.35 5.29 6.31
CA LEU A 70 -0.22 4.96 5.45
C LEU A 70 0.69 3.96 6.19
N ILE A 71 0.90 2.80 5.59
CA ILE A 71 1.71 1.71 6.15
C ILE A 71 2.98 1.60 5.33
N PHE A 72 4.12 1.61 6.03
CA PHE A 72 5.43 1.37 5.44
C PHE A 72 5.76 -0.11 5.62
N LEU A 73 5.79 -0.88 4.53
CA LEU A 73 6.20 -2.28 4.62
C LEU A 73 7.73 -2.33 4.67
N THR A 74 8.29 -2.61 5.84
CA THR A 74 9.74 -2.59 6.06
C THR A 74 10.41 -3.95 5.84
N SER A 75 9.64 -5.04 5.89
CA SER A 75 10.11 -6.43 5.75
C SER A 75 8.96 -7.36 5.38
N GLY A 76 9.28 -8.58 4.92
CA GLY A 76 8.29 -9.60 4.58
C GLY A 76 7.58 -9.36 3.24
N ILE A 77 6.53 -10.14 2.99
CA ILE A 77 5.69 -10.06 1.78
C ILE A 77 4.23 -10.08 2.24
N LEU A 78 3.41 -9.21 1.66
CA LEU A 78 1.97 -9.17 1.89
C LEU A 78 1.24 -9.29 0.55
N GLU A 79 0.20 -10.13 0.47
CA GLU A 79 -0.76 -10.13 -0.63
C GLU A 79 -2.03 -9.39 -0.17
N LEU A 80 -2.52 -8.48 -1.01
CA LEU A 80 -3.83 -7.83 -0.82
C LEU A 80 -4.78 -8.30 -1.91
N GLU A 81 -6.05 -8.49 -1.55
CA GLU A 81 -7.13 -8.89 -2.45
C GLU A 81 -8.30 -7.90 -2.35
N ALA A 82 -8.79 -7.42 -3.50
CA ALA A 82 -10.02 -6.65 -3.60
C ALA A 82 -11.24 -7.56 -3.81
N SER A 83 -12.46 -7.05 -3.59
CA SER A 83 -13.70 -7.83 -3.67
C SER A 83 -13.99 -8.41 -5.07
N ASP A 84 -13.38 -7.84 -6.11
CA ASP A 84 -13.43 -8.37 -7.49
C ASP A 84 -12.36 -9.44 -7.78
N GLY A 85 -11.61 -9.87 -6.77
CA GLY A 85 -10.55 -10.86 -6.86
C GLY A 85 -9.22 -10.30 -7.39
N HIS A 86 -9.11 -9.00 -7.65
CA HIS A 86 -7.84 -8.39 -8.00
C HIS A 86 -6.84 -8.52 -6.84
N ARG A 87 -5.66 -9.08 -7.14
CA ARG A 87 -4.60 -9.30 -6.15
C ARG A 87 -3.35 -8.51 -6.47
N THR A 88 -2.68 -8.02 -5.43
CA THR A 88 -1.36 -7.40 -5.57
C THR A 88 -0.41 -7.81 -4.45
N LEU A 89 0.84 -8.07 -4.81
CA LEU A 89 1.91 -8.28 -3.85
C LEU A 89 2.52 -6.94 -3.44
N CYS A 90 2.75 -6.81 -2.14
CA CYS A 90 3.48 -5.72 -1.51
C CYS A 90 4.80 -6.27 -0.98
N LEU A 91 5.89 -5.58 -1.31
CA LEU A 91 7.26 -5.95 -0.94
C LEU A 91 7.88 -4.87 -0.03
N PRO A 92 9.01 -5.15 0.63
CA PRO A 92 9.68 -4.14 1.42
C PRO A 92 10.01 -2.89 0.59
N GLY A 93 9.70 -1.72 1.13
CA GLY A 93 9.81 -0.43 0.44
C GLY A 93 8.54 0.03 -0.27
N ASP A 94 7.52 -0.83 -0.41
CA ASP A 94 6.19 -0.40 -0.84
C ASP A 94 5.45 0.30 0.32
N LEU A 95 4.62 1.27 -0.05
CA LEU A 95 3.69 1.95 0.84
C LEU A 95 2.30 1.39 0.59
N ILE A 96 1.53 1.13 1.65
CA ILE A 96 0.12 0.76 1.54
C ILE A 96 -0.70 1.91 2.09
N PHE A 97 -1.57 2.47 1.25
CA PHE A 97 -2.49 3.52 1.66
C PHE A 97 -3.88 2.95 1.80
N ALA A 98 -4.25 2.62 3.03
CA ALA A 98 -5.55 2.07 3.36
C ALA A 98 -6.53 3.21 3.67
N GLU A 99 -7.57 3.35 2.84
CA GLU A 99 -8.61 4.39 2.92
C GLU A 99 -10.03 3.82 2.73
N ASP A 100 -10.19 2.51 2.84
CA ASP A 100 -11.43 1.74 2.65
C ASP A 100 -12.37 1.75 3.86
#